data_AF-A0A7M3WC01-F1
#
_entry.id   AF-A0A7M3WC01-F1
#
_cell.length_a   1.000
_cell.length_b   1.000
_cell.length_c   1.000
_cell.angle_alpha   90.00
_cell.angle_beta   90.00
_cell.angle_gamma   90.00
#
_symmetry.space_group_name_H-M   'P 1'
#
loop_
_entity.id
_entity.type
_entity.pdbx_description
1 polymer ?
#
loop_
_entity_poly.entity_id
_entity_poly.type
_entity_poly.pdbx_seq_one_letter_code
_entity_poly.pdbx_strand_id
1 'polypeptide(L)'
;MKRNAVVVLICITLILAPGSSVANPGGNGDGNRDYSCGGSCHGDPALSMPSDATIELTLGNEAFSGQAVAIHITIDDISTPSQIVGIFILGSLNGNSDTPEDHGWHLIQDPNGGSSNYIETKVSSSGSVTVTWVLLSPESSGSHVLYAEIHHGSYAGDKAFSGVSEPFEINVQDVPEGLPGLADDWVAPSFRVSGDSSPLSISTRNSTDISVEWMLEGEWNPTIAELVCKEDSEDVCNDWEVSIPATMGEANILYRVTTFNGTFSIEQPWLKMGTAPPPFEGDVWSARAHSFAFALLIISFLVTLQARLYPPNQRDDMDQTQIVASSEMIRSEENPGWLWNPDTQEWVEDPDYEGGNQ
;
A
#
# COMPACT_ATOMS: atom_id res chain seq x y z
N MET A 1 -9.45 -41.42 3.93
CA MET A 1 -8.14 -41.10 3.32
C MET A 1 -8.25 -40.52 1.91
N LYS A 2 -9.00 -41.12 0.96
CA LYS A 2 -9.12 -40.61 -0.43
C LYS A 2 -9.73 -39.21 -0.56
N ARG A 3 -10.72 -38.85 0.27
CA ARG A 3 -11.39 -37.53 0.20
C ARG A 3 -10.48 -36.37 0.64
N ASN A 4 -9.68 -36.58 1.68
CA ASN A 4 -8.76 -35.55 2.17
C ASN A 4 -7.58 -35.34 1.21
N ALA A 5 -7.09 -36.40 0.57
CA ALA A 5 -6.06 -36.30 -0.46
C ALA A 5 -6.55 -35.54 -1.71
N VAL A 6 -7.81 -35.76 -2.12
CA VAL A 6 -8.43 -35.01 -3.23
C VAL A 6 -8.64 -33.55 -2.87
N VAL A 7 -9.08 -33.23 -1.65
CA VAL A 7 -9.24 -31.84 -1.20
C VAL A 7 -7.89 -31.12 -1.13
N VAL A 8 -6.85 -31.79 -0.59
CA VAL A 8 -5.49 -31.23 -0.55
C VAL A 8 -4.93 -31.03 -1.95
N LEU A 9 -5.16 -31.97 -2.88
CA LEU A 9 -4.74 -31.83 -4.27
C LEU A 9 -5.47 -30.66 -4.96
N ILE A 10 -6.78 -30.50 -4.74
CA ILE A 10 -7.57 -29.38 -5.28
C ILE A 10 -7.06 -28.05 -4.72
N CYS A 11 -6.81 -27.96 -3.41
CA CYS A 11 -6.23 -26.77 -2.79
C CYS A 11 -4.84 -26.47 -3.36
N ILE A 12 -3.98 -27.48 -3.50
CA ILE A 12 -2.64 -27.32 -4.09
C ILE A 12 -2.75 -26.86 -5.56
N THR A 13 -3.67 -27.40 -6.36
CA THR A 13 -3.88 -26.95 -7.75
C THR A 13 -4.50 -25.56 -7.84
N LEU A 14 -5.32 -25.14 -6.88
CA LEU A 14 -5.85 -23.78 -6.82
C LEU A 14 -4.79 -22.76 -6.36
N ILE A 15 -3.86 -23.19 -5.49
CA ILE A 15 -2.73 -22.37 -5.03
C ILE A 15 -1.63 -22.29 -6.11
N LEU A 16 -1.43 -23.35 -6.90
CA LEU A 16 -0.46 -23.42 -7.99
C LEU A 16 -1.03 -23.02 -9.35
N ALA A 17 -2.31 -22.66 -9.43
CA ALA A 17 -2.87 -22.10 -10.65
C ALA A 17 -2.19 -20.73 -10.88
N PRO A 18 -1.48 -20.52 -12.00
CA PRO A 18 -0.97 -19.19 -12.31
C PRO A 18 -2.17 -18.25 -12.38
N GLY A 19 -2.20 -17.24 -11.50
CA GLY A 19 -3.17 -16.16 -11.61
C GLY A 19 -2.96 -15.48 -12.95
N SER A 20 -4.04 -15.32 -13.72
CA SER A 20 -4.03 -14.42 -14.88
C SER A 20 -3.48 -13.06 -14.44
N SER A 21 -2.68 -12.39 -15.27
CA SER A 21 -2.23 -11.02 -14.96
C SER A 21 -3.44 -10.10 -15.02
N VAL A 22 -4.06 -9.85 -13.87
CA VAL A 22 -5.18 -8.93 -13.71
C VAL A 22 -4.63 -7.60 -13.21
N ALA A 23 -5.18 -6.49 -13.69
CA ALA A 23 -4.92 -5.21 -13.06
C ALA A 23 -5.61 -5.17 -11.69
N ASN A 24 -4.91 -4.70 -10.64
CA ASN A 24 -5.50 -4.59 -9.31
C ASN A 24 -6.63 -3.55 -9.33
N PRO A 25 -7.86 -3.90 -8.88
CA PRO A 25 -8.96 -2.94 -8.82
C PRO A 25 -8.59 -1.75 -7.93
N GLY A 26 -8.54 -0.55 -8.53
CA GLY A 26 -8.23 0.69 -7.82
C GLY A 26 -6.75 1.11 -7.82
N GLY A 27 -5.86 0.35 -8.47
CA GLY A 27 -4.43 0.65 -8.54
C GLY A 27 -3.62 0.08 -7.36
N ASN A 28 -2.30 0.27 -7.39
CA ASN A 28 -1.31 -0.13 -6.39
C ASN A 28 -0.65 1.04 -5.64
N GLY A 29 -0.85 2.27 -6.11
CA GLY A 29 -0.20 3.47 -5.63
C GLY A 29 1.28 3.58 -6.04
N ASP A 30 1.82 4.78 -5.87
CA ASP A 30 3.20 5.13 -6.25
C ASP A 30 4.24 4.29 -5.48
N GLY A 31 5.44 4.14 -6.06
CA GLY A 31 6.56 3.49 -5.38
C GLY A 31 7.78 3.27 -6.25
N ASN A 32 8.86 2.75 -5.65
CA ASN A 32 10.03 2.35 -6.41
C ASN A 32 9.90 0.91 -6.92
N ARG A 33 10.01 0.70 -8.22
CA ARG A 33 9.61 -0.53 -8.91
C ARG A 33 10.53 -0.84 -10.09
N ASP A 34 11.01 -2.08 -10.15
CA ASP A 34 11.66 -2.61 -11.34
C ASP A 34 10.63 -2.90 -12.45
N TYR A 35 11.11 -3.00 -13.69
CA TYR A 35 10.32 -3.40 -14.87
C TYR A 35 9.51 -4.68 -14.61
N SER A 36 10.16 -5.73 -14.09
CA SER A 36 9.47 -6.94 -13.65
C SER A 36 8.97 -6.81 -12.22
N CYS A 37 7.96 -5.96 -12.03
CA CYS A 37 7.35 -5.69 -10.72
C CYS A 37 6.67 -6.89 -10.02
N GLY A 38 6.67 -8.08 -10.62
CA GLY A 38 6.34 -9.35 -9.98
C GLY A 38 4.95 -9.44 -9.34
N GLY A 39 3.96 -8.71 -9.83
CA GLY A 39 2.63 -8.62 -9.21
C GLY A 39 2.37 -7.33 -8.44
N SER A 40 3.41 -6.55 -8.14
CA SER A 40 3.35 -5.40 -7.23
C SER A 40 2.93 -4.08 -7.89
N CYS A 41 2.96 -3.98 -9.22
CA CYS A 41 2.34 -2.88 -9.97
C CYS A 41 1.13 -3.37 -10.75
N HIS A 42 1.23 -4.55 -11.37
CA HIS A 42 0.14 -5.37 -11.92
C HIS A 42 0.61 -6.83 -11.95
N GLY A 43 -0.23 -7.80 -12.37
CA GLY A 43 0.22 -9.18 -12.56
C GLY A 43 1.44 -9.28 -13.51
N ASP A 44 2.15 -10.40 -13.48
CA ASP A 44 3.41 -10.63 -14.22
C ASP A 44 3.43 -9.98 -15.63
N PRO A 45 4.39 -9.06 -15.93
CA PRO A 45 4.51 -8.43 -17.25
C PRO A 45 4.64 -9.42 -18.40
N ALA A 46 5.17 -10.63 -18.17
CA ALA A 46 5.22 -11.67 -19.20
C ALA A 46 3.83 -12.22 -19.59
N LEU A 47 2.80 -11.88 -18.82
CA LEU A 47 1.41 -12.29 -19.02
C LEU A 47 0.49 -11.12 -19.42
N SER A 48 1.02 -9.90 -19.59
CA SER A 48 0.27 -8.74 -20.07
C SER A 48 0.02 -8.81 -21.59
N MET A 49 -0.91 -7.99 -22.05
CA MET A 49 -1.14 -7.73 -23.48
C MET A 49 -0.46 -6.42 -23.90
N PRO A 50 -0.03 -6.27 -25.16
CA PRO A 50 0.52 -5.01 -25.64
C PRO A 50 -0.53 -3.90 -25.64
N SER A 51 -0.20 -2.76 -25.04
CA SER A 51 -1.00 -1.53 -25.06
C SER A 51 -1.06 -0.93 -26.47
N ASP A 52 -2.12 -0.19 -26.75
CA ASP A 52 -2.30 0.61 -27.97
C ASP A 52 -1.71 2.02 -27.88
N ALA A 53 -1.26 2.42 -26.69
CA ALA A 53 -0.76 3.77 -26.46
C ALA A 53 0.56 4.06 -27.18
N THR A 54 0.74 5.32 -27.56
CA THR A 54 2.04 5.86 -27.99
C THR A 54 2.72 6.54 -26.81
N ILE A 55 4.00 6.25 -26.60
CA ILE A 55 4.77 6.79 -25.46
C ILE A 55 5.97 7.55 -26.00
N GLU A 56 6.03 8.84 -25.71
CA GLU A 56 7.12 9.74 -26.13
C GLU A 56 7.79 10.37 -24.90
N LEU A 57 9.12 10.37 -24.90
CA LEU A 57 9.93 11.06 -23.89
C LEU A 57 10.59 12.27 -24.52
N THR A 58 10.61 13.38 -23.79
CA THR A 58 11.34 14.59 -24.18
C THR A 58 12.06 15.19 -22.98
N LEU A 59 13.09 15.96 -23.27
CA LEU A 59 13.92 16.63 -22.27
C LEU A 59 13.49 18.10 -22.16
N GLY A 60 13.25 18.58 -20.94
CA GLY A 60 12.80 19.96 -20.68
C GLY A 60 13.93 20.99 -20.67
N ASN A 61 15.17 20.57 -20.41
CA ASN A 61 16.35 21.44 -20.34
C ASN A 61 17.64 20.67 -20.66
N GLU A 62 18.72 21.37 -20.99
CA GLU A 62 20.00 20.70 -21.30
C GLU A 62 20.53 19.88 -20.11
N ALA A 63 21.06 18.69 -20.41
CA ALA A 63 21.62 17.78 -19.42
C ALA A 63 23.14 18.01 -19.26
N PHE A 64 23.55 18.43 -18.06
CA PHE A 64 24.95 18.52 -17.64
C PHE A 64 25.17 17.60 -16.45
N SER A 65 26.34 16.96 -16.39
CA SER A 65 26.74 16.05 -15.31
C SER A 65 26.30 16.53 -13.91
N GLY A 66 25.50 15.72 -13.22
CA GLY A 66 24.99 16.00 -11.88
C GLY A 66 23.98 17.15 -11.77
N GLN A 67 23.52 17.75 -12.88
CA GLN A 67 22.50 18.81 -12.86
C GLN A 67 21.09 18.25 -13.00
N ALA A 68 20.13 18.99 -12.46
CA ALA A 68 18.72 18.63 -12.55
C ALA A 68 18.19 18.78 -13.98
N VAL A 69 17.44 17.78 -14.42
CA VAL A 69 16.76 17.75 -15.72
C VAL A 69 15.31 17.35 -15.55
N ALA A 70 14.44 17.98 -16.33
CA ALA A 70 13.06 17.56 -16.48
C ALA A 70 12.94 16.53 -17.61
N ILE A 71 12.36 15.38 -17.30
CA ILE A 71 11.97 14.37 -18.30
C ILE A 71 10.45 14.39 -18.40
N HIS A 72 9.95 14.81 -19.56
CA HIS A 72 8.52 14.79 -19.86
C HIS A 72 8.18 13.49 -20.56
N ILE A 73 7.19 12.77 -20.02
CA ILE A 73 6.64 11.56 -20.63
C ILE A 73 5.22 11.88 -21.08
N THR A 74 4.98 11.82 -22.37
CA THR A 74 3.67 12.00 -23.00
C THR A 74 3.16 10.66 -23.47
N ILE A 75 1.96 10.31 -23.05
CA ILE A 75 1.27 9.08 -23.41
C ILE A 75 -0.03 9.47 -24.11
N ASP A 76 -0.22 8.97 -25.32
CA ASP A 76 -1.39 9.23 -26.14
C ASP A 76 -2.12 7.94 -26.54
N ASP A 77 -3.39 8.07 -26.91
CA ASP A 77 -4.25 7.00 -27.42
C ASP A 77 -4.43 5.79 -26.48
N ILE A 78 -4.30 5.98 -25.15
CA ILE A 78 -4.49 4.88 -24.19
C ILE A 78 -5.96 4.50 -24.04
N SER A 79 -6.28 3.23 -24.29
CA SER A 79 -7.62 2.68 -24.12
C SER A 79 -7.76 1.96 -22.77
N THR A 80 -8.23 2.69 -21.74
CA THR A 80 -8.43 2.14 -20.40
C THR A 80 -9.82 2.45 -19.82
N PRO A 81 -10.56 1.46 -19.28
CA PRO A 81 -11.88 1.68 -18.68
C PRO A 81 -11.83 2.43 -17.34
N SER A 82 -10.74 2.29 -16.59
CA SER A 82 -10.58 2.87 -15.26
C SER A 82 -10.09 4.31 -15.29
N GLN A 83 -9.62 4.77 -16.46
CA GLN A 83 -8.86 6.03 -16.62
C GLN A 83 -7.62 6.09 -15.71
N ILE A 84 -7.15 4.96 -15.16
CA ILE A 84 -5.94 4.90 -14.36
C ILE A 84 -4.86 4.24 -15.20
N VAL A 85 -3.67 4.85 -15.18
CA VAL A 85 -2.45 4.32 -15.77
C VAL A 85 -1.34 4.37 -14.73
N GLY A 86 -0.59 3.28 -14.61
CA GLY A 86 0.69 3.26 -13.92
C GLY A 86 1.78 3.60 -14.92
N ILE A 87 2.68 4.53 -14.59
CA ILE A 87 3.74 5.02 -15.46
C ILE A 87 5.07 4.85 -14.73
N PHE A 88 6.03 4.25 -15.42
CA PHE A 88 7.40 4.04 -14.95
C PHE A 88 8.35 4.93 -15.74
N ILE A 89 9.40 5.38 -15.06
CA ILE A 89 10.66 5.76 -15.69
C ILE A 89 11.74 4.74 -15.29
N LEU A 90 12.50 4.25 -16.26
CA LEU A 90 13.45 3.15 -16.10
C LEU A 90 14.78 3.48 -16.80
N GLY A 91 15.89 2.99 -16.24
CA GLY A 91 17.22 3.03 -16.85
C GLY A 91 17.50 1.85 -17.79
N SER A 92 16.77 0.74 -17.66
CA SER A 92 16.80 -0.38 -18.60
C SER A 92 15.50 -1.20 -18.58
N LEU A 93 15.44 -2.29 -19.35
CA LEU A 93 14.29 -3.20 -19.42
C LEU A 93 14.66 -4.63 -18.97
N ASN A 94 15.67 -4.75 -18.10
CA ASN A 94 16.24 -6.06 -17.72
C ASN A 94 15.35 -6.85 -16.77
N GLY A 95 14.38 -6.21 -16.11
CA GLY A 95 13.49 -6.83 -15.14
C GLY A 95 13.95 -6.69 -13.70
N ASN A 96 15.19 -6.26 -13.47
CA ASN A 96 15.76 -6.04 -12.15
C ASN A 96 16.91 -5.03 -12.22
N SER A 97 17.07 -4.23 -11.16
CA SER A 97 18.08 -3.18 -11.09
C SER A 97 18.04 -2.29 -12.33
N ASP A 98 16.81 -1.92 -12.70
CA ASP A 98 16.52 -1.15 -13.91
C ASP A 98 15.85 0.19 -13.60
N THR A 99 15.86 0.58 -12.32
CA THR A 99 15.45 1.93 -11.91
C THR A 99 16.47 2.96 -12.38
N PRO A 100 16.11 4.25 -12.52
CA PRO A 100 17.08 5.27 -12.91
C PRO A 100 18.29 5.35 -11.96
N GLU A 101 18.08 5.13 -10.65
CA GLU A 101 19.12 5.10 -9.60
C GLU A 101 20.20 4.05 -9.87
N ASP A 102 19.81 2.86 -10.35
CA ASP A 102 20.77 1.80 -10.70
C ASP A 102 21.65 2.17 -11.90
N HIS A 103 21.21 3.17 -12.68
CA HIS A 103 21.86 3.66 -13.88
C HIS A 103 22.43 5.08 -13.71
N GLY A 104 22.64 5.51 -12.46
CA GLY A 104 23.36 6.74 -12.11
C GLY A 104 22.53 8.02 -12.15
N TRP A 105 21.23 7.94 -12.41
CA TRP A 105 20.30 9.06 -12.29
C TRP A 105 19.78 9.16 -10.87
N HIS A 106 19.67 10.36 -10.30
CA HIS A 106 19.06 10.52 -8.97
C HIS A 106 17.66 11.12 -9.06
N LEU A 107 16.64 10.51 -8.46
CA LEU A 107 15.28 11.06 -8.46
C LEU A 107 15.14 12.19 -7.44
N ILE A 108 14.95 13.42 -7.95
CA ILE A 108 14.58 14.57 -7.11
C ILE A 108 13.07 14.53 -6.84
N GLN A 109 12.28 14.34 -7.90
CA GLN A 109 10.83 14.37 -7.79
C GLN A 109 10.10 13.59 -8.88
N ASP A 110 9.04 12.90 -8.48
CA ASP A 110 8.06 12.26 -9.36
C ASP A 110 6.87 13.19 -9.69
N PRO A 111 6.06 12.87 -10.71
CA PRO A 111 4.93 13.71 -11.15
C PRO A 111 3.88 14.01 -10.09
N ASN A 112 3.75 13.15 -9.08
CA ASN A 112 2.80 13.31 -7.97
C ASN A 112 3.40 14.11 -6.81
N GLY A 113 4.67 14.52 -6.91
CA GLY A 113 5.41 15.27 -5.92
C GLY A 113 6.31 14.41 -5.02
N GLY A 114 6.20 13.09 -5.09
CA GLY A 114 7.04 12.14 -4.36
C GLY A 114 8.43 11.99 -4.98
N SER A 115 9.11 10.86 -4.73
CA SER A 115 10.43 10.55 -5.29
C SER A 115 10.49 9.11 -5.83
N SER A 116 9.39 8.65 -6.44
CA SER A 116 9.23 7.29 -6.95
C SER A 116 9.47 7.20 -8.47
N ASN A 117 10.08 6.12 -8.95
CA ASN A 117 10.22 5.89 -10.39
C ASN A 117 8.92 5.35 -11.03
N TYR A 118 7.94 4.95 -10.21
CA TYR A 118 6.61 4.54 -10.66
C TYR A 118 5.54 5.37 -9.95
N ILE A 119 4.60 5.88 -10.74
CA ILE A 119 3.42 6.61 -10.26
C ILE A 119 2.15 6.09 -10.90
N GLU A 120 1.04 6.21 -10.18
CA GLU A 120 -0.30 6.03 -10.75
C GLU A 120 -0.98 7.39 -10.93
N THR A 121 -1.56 7.59 -12.10
CA THR A 121 -2.29 8.83 -12.39
C THR A 121 -3.54 8.58 -13.22
N LYS A 122 -4.38 9.61 -13.28
CA LYS A 122 -5.58 9.59 -14.10
C LYS A 122 -5.31 10.15 -15.48
N VAL A 123 -5.77 9.43 -16.48
CA VAL A 123 -5.75 9.85 -17.87
C VAL A 123 -6.99 10.68 -18.18
N SER A 124 -6.82 11.71 -19.01
CA SER A 124 -7.94 12.46 -19.56
C SER A 124 -8.93 11.58 -20.34
N SER A 125 -10.16 12.05 -20.55
CA SER A 125 -11.14 11.31 -21.35
C SER A 125 -10.74 11.15 -22.82
N SER A 126 -9.76 11.92 -23.28
CA SER A 126 -9.14 11.78 -24.61
C SER A 126 -8.07 10.67 -24.67
N GLY A 127 -7.75 10.00 -23.57
CA GLY A 127 -6.73 8.97 -23.54
C GLY A 127 -5.30 9.52 -23.62
N SER A 128 -5.10 10.78 -23.19
CA SER A 128 -3.77 11.42 -23.18
C SER A 128 -3.39 11.92 -21.78
N VAL A 129 -2.12 11.81 -21.44
CA VAL A 129 -1.54 12.34 -20.20
C VAL A 129 -0.07 12.71 -20.43
N THR A 130 0.35 13.86 -19.89
CA THR A 130 1.76 14.25 -19.82
C THR A 130 2.15 14.38 -18.37
N VAL A 131 3.25 13.75 -18.01
CA VAL A 131 3.82 13.74 -16.66
C VAL A 131 5.30 14.12 -16.71
N THR A 132 5.84 14.64 -15.62
CA THR A 132 7.23 15.10 -15.56
C THR A 132 7.94 14.51 -14.36
N TRP A 133 9.06 13.83 -14.59
CA TRP A 133 10.04 13.51 -13.56
C TRP A 133 11.15 14.57 -13.56
N VAL A 134 11.65 14.89 -12.37
CA VAL A 134 12.86 15.70 -12.20
C VAL A 134 13.94 14.81 -11.62
N LEU A 135 15.06 14.69 -12.33
CA LEU A 135 16.20 13.86 -11.94
C LEU A 135 17.50 14.65 -11.98
N LEU A 136 18.48 14.31 -11.16
CA LEU A 136 19.88 14.65 -11.43
C LEU A 136 20.43 13.71 -12.48
N SER A 137 21.07 14.27 -13.49
CA SER A 137 21.72 13.46 -14.52
C SER A 137 23.01 12.81 -14.01
N PRO A 138 23.45 11.68 -14.60
CA PRO A 138 24.64 10.96 -14.14
C PRO A 138 25.92 11.80 -14.11
N GLU A 139 26.82 11.45 -13.19
CA GLU A 139 28.14 12.09 -13.06
C GLU A 139 29.12 11.78 -14.21
N SER A 140 28.78 10.81 -15.06
CA SER A 140 29.54 10.50 -16.27
C SER A 140 28.91 11.19 -17.48
N SER A 141 29.69 11.98 -18.21
CA SER A 141 29.26 12.55 -19.49
C SER A 141 29.14 11.48 -20.59
N GLY A 142 28.36 11.78 -21.62
CA GLY A 142 28.10 10.92 -22.76
C GLY A 142 26.64 10.53 -22.89
N SER A 143 26.39 9.48 -23.68
CA SER A 143 25.06 9.00 -24.01
C SER A 143 24.52 8.08 -22.92
N HIS A 144 23.34 8.43 -22.40
CA HIS A 144 22.57 7.67 -21.42
C HIS A 144 21.18 7.39 -21.97
N VAL A 145 20.59 6.27 -21.58
CA VAL A 145 19.28 5.87 -22.09
C VAL A 145 18.29 5.78 -20.94
N LEU A 146 17.10 6.32 -21.16
CA LEU A 146 15.93 6.10 -20.32
C LEU A 146 14.80 5.46 -21.13
N TYR A 147 13.91 4.78 -20.45
CA TYR A 147 12.68 4.21 -20.98
C TYR A 147 11.50 4.67 -20.15
N ALA A 148 10.34 4.71 -20.79
CA ALA A 148 9.06 4.80 -20.11
C ALA A 148 8.28 3.51 -20.34
N GLU A 149 7.64 3.01 -19.28
CA GLU A 149 6.67 1.92 -19.38
C GLU A 149 5.33 2.39 -18.83
N ILE A 150 4.24 1.89 -19.39
CA ILE A 150 2.91 2.10 -18.86
C ILE A 150 2.23 0.77 -18.61
N HIS A 151 1.44 0.69 -17.55
CA HIS A 151 0.48 -0.39 -17.31
C HIS A 151 -0.93 0.15 -17.13
N HIS A 152 -1.93 -0.55 -17.68
CA HIS A 152 -3.34 -0.22 -17.46
C HIS A 152 -4.27 -1.44 -17.53
N GLY A 153 -5.49 -1.26 -17.03
CA GLY A 153 -6.53 -2.30 -17.03
C GLY A 153 -7.26 -2.45 -18.37
N SER A 154 -8.04 -3.53 -18.48
CA SER A 154 -8.88 -3.85 -19.64
C SER A 154 -10.37 -3.81 -19.31
N TYR A 155 -11.22 -3.52 -20.32
CA TYR A 155 -12.69 -3.48 -20.18
C TYR A 155 -13.31 -4.81 -19.69
N ALA A 156 -12.69 -5.94 -20.03
CA ALA A 156 -13.18 -7.27 -19.64
C ALA A 156 -12.64 -7.73 -18.28
N GLY A 157 -11.65 -7.05 -17.71
CA GLY A 157 -11.03 -7.42 -16.42
C GLY A 157 -10.22 -8.70 -16.45
N ASP A 158 -9.92 -9.26 -17.65
CA ASP A 158 -9.27 -10.57 -17.77
C ASP A 158 -7.74 -10.48 -17.91
N LYS A 159 -7.23 -9.33 -18.38
CA LYS A 159 -5.79 -9.10 -18.63
C LYS A 159 -5.38 -7.63 -18.38
N ALA A 160 -4.16 -7.44 -17.88
CA ALA A 160 -3.47 -6.15 -17.86
C ALA A 160 -2.82 -5.86 -19.23
N PHE A 161 -2.70 -4.58 -19.55
CA PHE A 161 -2.00 -4.09 -20.73
C PHE A 161 -0.71 -3.40 -20.33
N SER A 162 0.36 -3.59 -21.10
CA SER A 162 1.64 -2.90 -20.93
C SER A 162 2.16 -2.35 -22.25
N GLY A 163 2.80 -1.19 -22.21
CA GLY A 163 3.47 -0.56 -23.35
C GLY A 163 4.81 0.01 -22.90
N VAL A 164 5.81 -0.05 -23.76
CA VAL A 164 7.16 0.48 -23.49
C VAL A 164 7.53 1.43 -24.62
N SER A 165 8.18 2.54 -24.27
CA SER A 165 8.69 3.50 -25.24
C SER A 165 9.86 2.94 -26.06
N GLU A 166 10.17 3.61 -27.16
CA GLU A 166 11.50 3.48 -27.76
C GLU A 166 12.59 3.99 -26.78
N PRO A 167 13.86 3.55 -26.93
CA PRO A 167 14.96 4.07 -26.12
C PRO A 167 15.09 5.58 -26.27
N PHE A 168 15.06 6.32 -25.15
CA PHE A 168 15.28 7.76 -25.14
C PHE A 168 16.72 8.08 -24.79
N GLU A 169 17.50 8.45 -25.81
CA GLU A 169 18.92 8.75 -25.67
C GLU A 169 19.13 10.22 -25.25
N ILE A 170 19.77 10.42 -24.10
CA ILE A 170 20.11 11.72 -23.52
C ILE A 170 21.63 11.85 -23.53
N ASN A 171 22.12 12.88 -24.21
CA ASN A 171 23.54 13.20 -24.21
C ASN A 171 23.86 14.16 -23.05
N VAL A 172 24.45 13.63 -21.98
CA VAL A 172 24.91 14.39 -20.81
C VAL A 172 26.24 15.04 -21.12
N GLN A 173 26.28 16.36 -21.00
CA GLN A 173 27.47 17.17 -21.25
C GLN A 173 28.33 17.31 -19.99
N ASP A 174 29.62 17.59 -20.17
CA ASP A 174 30.51 17.95 -19.06
C ASP A 174 30.02 19.25 -18.40
N VAL A 175 29.98 19.26 -17.07
CA VAL A 175 29.55 20.43 -16.30
C VAL A 175 30.64 21.53 -16.34
N PRO A 176 30.29 22.77 -16.73
CA PRO A 176 31.22 23.90 -16.60
C PRO A 176 31.64 24.14 -15.15
N GLU A 177 32.90 24.52 -14.93
CA GLU A 177 33.39 24.84 -13.59
C GLU A 177 32.58 26.00 -12.98
N GLY A 178 32.09 25.80 -11.75
CA GLY A 178 31.28 26.79 -11.04
C GLY A 178 29.80 26.86 -11.44
N LEU A 179 29.29 25.93 -12.27
CA LEU A 179 27.86 25.88 -12.57
C LEU A 179 27.06 25.61 -11.29
N PRO A 180 26.13 26.50 -10.88
CA PRO A 180 25.31 26.30 -9.71
C PRO A 180 24.20 25.29 -10.00
N GLY A 181 23.72 24.60 -8.96
CA GLY A 181 22.65 23.62 -9.10
C GLY A 181 22.05 23.19 -7.77
N LEU A 182 21.12 22.24 -7.83
CA LEU A 182 20.65 21.53 -6.63
C LEU A 182 21.75 20.60 -6.09
N ALA A 183 21.77 20.37 -4.78
CA ALA A 183 22.73 19.45 -4.17
C ALA A 183 22.43 17.99 -4.53
N ASP A 184 23.47 17.15 -4.55
CA ASP A 184 23.40 15.79 -5.07
C ASP A 184 22.52 14.86 -4.21
N ASP A 185 22.41 15.15 -2.92
CA ASP A 185 21.62 14.40 -1.92
C ASP A 185 20.31 15.10 -1.55
N TRP A 186 19.98 16.20 -2.24
CA TRP A 186 18.76 16.94 -1.97
C TRP A 186 17.56 16.33 -2.70
N VAL A 187 16.51 16.04 -1.91
CA VAL A 187 15.22 15.56 -2.42
C VAL A 187 14.17 16.62 -2.16
N ALA A 188 13.33 16.88 -3.15
CA ALA A 188 12.26 17.84 -3.04
C ALA A 188 11.21 17.38 -1.99
N PRO A 189 10.71 18.26 -1.11
CA PRO A 189 9.58 17.94 -0.24
C PRO A 189 8.34 17.55 -1.06
N SER A 190 7.78 16.39 -0.78
CA SER A 190 6.55 15.93 -1.42
C SER A 190 5.29 16.46 -0.75
N PHE A 191 5.36 16.73 0.55
CA PHE A 191 4.21 16.99 1.38
C PHE A 191 4.46 18.05 2.45
N ARG A 192 3.45 18.90 2.69
CA ARG A 192 3.38 19.81 3.83
C ARG A 192 1.99 19.78 4.47
N VAL A 193 1.92 19.79 5.79
CA VAL A 193 0.64 19.82 6.51
C VAL A 193 -0.08 21.15 6.24
N SER A 194 -1.38 21.12 5.94
CA SER A 194 -2.19 22.33 5.78
C SER A 194 -2.14 23.17 7.06
N GLY A 195 -1.89 24.48 6.92
CA GLY A 195 -1.68 25.40 8.05
C GLY A 195 -0.23 25.49 8.55
N ASP A 196 0.69 24.63 8.08
CA ASP A 196 2.11 24.73 8.38
C ASP A 196 2.78 25.84 7.55
N SER A 197 3.41 26.79 8.25
CA SER A 197 4.14 27.91 7.67
C SER A 197 5.66 27.81 7.88
N SER A 198 6.17 26.64 8.26
CA SER A 198 7.60 26.41 8.42
C SER A 198 8.33 26.63 7.09
N PRO A 199 9.54 27.22 7.12
CA PRO A 199 10.30 27.43 5.90
C PRO A 199 10.70 26.10 5.25
N LEU A 200 10.76 26.11 3.93
CA LEU A 200 11.27 24.99 3.14
C LEU A 200 12.80 25.03 3.13
N SER A 201 13.45 23.91 3.46
CA SER A 201 14.89 23.75 3.29
C SER A 201 15.23 23.36 1.84
N ILE A 202 16.07 24.16 1.19
CA ILE A 202 16.61 23.87 -0.14
C ILE A 202 18.13 23.81 -0.04
N SER A 203 18.72 22.71 -0.50
CA SER A 203 20.17 22.53 -0.54
C SER A 203 20.66 22.58 -1.98
N THR A 204 21.70 23.37 -2.21
CA THR A 204 22.29 23.67 -3.52
C THR A 204 23.78 23.38 -3.52
N ARG A 205 24.39 23.38 -4.70
CA ARG A 205 25.84 23.27 -4.88
C ARG A 205 26.35 24.43 -5.72
N ASN A 206 27.55 24.91 -5.39
CA ASN A 206 28.20 26.02 -6.08
C ASN A 206 27.30 27.25 -6.24
N SER A 207 26.42 27.54 -5.27
CA SER A 207 25.50 28.68 -5.34
C SER A 207 25.98 29.83 -4.45
N THR A 208 25.91 31.05 -4.95
CA THR A 208 26.11 32.28 -4.17
C THR A 208 24.78 32.89 -3.75
N ASP A 209 23.73 32.66 -4.54
CA ASP A 209 22.38 33.15 -4.27
C ASP A 209 21.35 32.23 -4.96
N ILE A 210 20.09 32.32 -4.52
CA ILE A 210 18.95 31.69 -5.19
C ILE A 210 17.76 32.64 -5.26
N SER A 211 16.85 32.40 -6.21
CA SER A 211 15.49 32.94 -6.16
C SER A 211 14.49 31.81 -6.22
N VAL A 212 13.44 31.88 -5.41
CA VAL A 212 12.37 30.87 -5.45
C VAL A 212 11.06 31.53 -5.82
N GLU A 213 10.44 31.02 -6.88
CA GLU A 213 9.12 31.40 -7.33
C GLU A 213 8.13 30.31 -6.94
N TRP A 214 6.91 30.66 -6.55
CA TRP A 214 5.87 29.69 -6.22
C TRP A 214 4.47 30.16 -6.64
N MET A 215 3.57 29.21 -6.87
CA MET A 215 2.15 29.45 -7.14
C MET A 215 1.33 28.22 -6.74
N LEU A 216 0.00 28.34 -6.72
CA LEU A 216 -0.86 27.16 -6.63
C LEU A 216 -1.05 26.53 -8.01
N GLU A 217 -1.18 25.21 -8.05
CA GLU A 217 -1.48 24.49 -9.29
C GLU A 217 -2.80 25.02 -9.92
N GLY A 218 -2.73 25.44 -11.18
CA GLY A 218 -3.82 26.10 -11.91
C GLY A 218 -3.74 27.63 -11.94
N GLU A 219 -2.83 28.23 -11.17
CA GLU A 219 -2.45 29.64 -11.32
C GLU A 219 -1.40 29.81 -12.42
N TRP A 220 -1.26 31.06 -12.91
CA TRP A 220 -0.38 31.38 -14.03
C TRP A 220 0.72 32.41 -13.68
N ASN A 221 0.58 33.08 -12.54
CA ASN A 221 1.45 34.18 -12.13
C ASN A 221 2.19 33.79 -10.85
N PRO A 222 3.47 33.40 -10.93
CA PRO A 222 4.22 33.01 -9.75
C PRO A 222 4.61 34.21 -8.88
N THR A 223 4.72 33.95 -7.59
CA THR A 223 5.13 34.89 -6.54
C THR A 223 6.54 34.55 -6.07
N ILE A 224 7.38 35.55 -5.85
CA ILE A 224 8.72 35.34 -5.29
C ILE A 224 8.61 35.12 -3.77
N ALA A 225 9.21 34.05 -3.27
CA ALA A 225 9.30 33.76 -1.84
C ALA A 225 10.45 34.52 -1.18
N GLU A 226 10.28 34.86 0.10
CA GLU A 226 11.37 35.35 0.93
C GLU A 226 12.27 34.18 1.33
N LEU A 227 13.58 34.42 1.38
CA LEU A 227 14.56 33.38 1.68
C LEU A 227 15.67 33.89 2.59
N VAL A 228 16.26 32.97 3.33
CA VAL A 228 17.38 33.22 4.25
C VAL A 228 18.43 32.14 4.05
N CYS A 229 19.69 32.54 3.92
CA CYS A 229 20.82 31.62 3.94
C CYS A 229 21.07 31.13 5.37
N LYS A 230 21.25 29.81 5.55
CA LYS A 230 21.59 29.21 6.86
C LYS A 230 23.05 29.33 7.25
N GLU A 231 23.94 29.41 6.27
CA GLU A 231 25.38 29.53 6.52
C GLU A 231 25.79 31.00 6.69
N ASP A 232 26.57 31.30 7.74
CA ASP A 232 26.99 32.67 8.08
C ASP A 232 28.12 33.22 7.17
N SER A 233 28.60 32.48 6.17
CA SER A 233 29.67 32.95 5.27
C SER A 233 29.10 33.67 4.05
N GLU A 234 29.43 34.96 3.88
CA GLU A 234 28.90 35.84 2.84
C GLU A 234 29.25 35.43 1.39
N ASP A 235 30.26 34.57 1.16
CA ASP A 235 30.79 34.33 -0.18
C ASP A 235 30.14 33.15 -0.94
N VAL A 236 29.63 32.13 -0.22
CA VAL A 236 28.95 30.96 -0.80
C VAL A 236 27.90 30.50 0.23
N CYS A 237 26.68 30.21 -0.24
CA CYS A 237 25.63 29.65 0.58
C CYS A 237 24.96 28.49 -0.13
N ASN A 238 25.00 27.32 0.51
CA ASN A 238 24.42 26.11 -0.07
C ASN A 238 23.15 25.63 0.63
N ASP A 239 22.81 26.18 1.80
CA ASP A 239 21.62 25.79 2.54
C ASP A 239 20.68 26.99 2.76
N TRP A 240 19.46 26.86 2.26
CA TRP A 240 18.49 27.95 2.20
C TRP A 240 17.20 27.59 2.92
N GLU A 241 16.64 28.56 3.65
CA GLU A 241 15.29 28.50 4.21
C GLU A 241 14.36 29.44 3.44
N VAL A 242 13.32 28.87 2.82
CA VAL A 242 12.42 29.57 1.92
C VAL A 242 11.01 29.64 2.50
N SER A 243 10.49 30.85 2.65
CA SER A 243 9.19 31.11 3.26
C SER A 243 8.06 31.08 2.23
N ILE A 244 7.41 29.93 2.11
CA ILE A 244 6.16 29.76 1.35
C ILE A 244 4.98 29.75 2.34
N PRO A 245 3.93 30.57 2.14
CA PRO A 245 2.76 30.62 3.02
C PRO A 245 2.05 29.28 3.20
N ALA A 246 1.40 29.10 4.34
CA ALA A 246 0.57 27.94 4.61
C ALA A 246 -0.70 27.92 3.75
N THR A 247 -1.12 26.73 3.32
CA THR A 247 -2.40 26.53 2.62
C THR A 247 -3.53 26.30 3.61
N MET A 248 -4.76 26.69 3.20
CA MET A 248 -5.99 26.42 3.95
C MET A 248 -6.69 25.17 3.41
N GLY A 249 -6.08 24.01 3.60
CA GLY A 249 -6.63 22.71 3.16
C GLY A 249 -5.80 22.06 2.08
N GLU A 250 -6.43 21.14 1.33
CA GLU A 250 -5.76 20.39 0.29
C GLU A 250 -5.50 21.26 -0.94
N ALA A 251 -4.23 21.36 -1.32
CA ALA A 251 -3.77 22.11 -2.49
C ALA A 251 -2.39 21.63 -2.93
N ASN A 252 -2.06 21.84 -4.20
CA ASN A 252 -0.71 21.61 -4.73
C ASN A 252 -0.01 22.95 -4.92
N ILE A 253 1.15 23.12 -4.29
CA ILE A 253 2.05 24.25 -4.50
C ILE A 253 3.04 23.85 -5.58
N LEU A 254 3.15 24.66 -6.61
CA LEU A 254 4.22 24.58 -7.60
C LEU A 254 5.29 25.60 -7.23
N TYR A 255 6.56 25.21 -7.26
CA TYR A 255 7.67 26.11 -7.00
C TYR A 255 8.85 25.82 -7.93
N ARG A 256 9.66 26.85 -8.18
CA ARG A 256 10.82 26.78 -9.05
C ARG A 256 11.97 27.53 -8.42
N VAL A 257 13.14 26.91 -8.43
CA VAL A 257 14.38 27.48 -7.91
C VAL A 257 15.21 27.97 -9.10
N THR A 258 15.73 29.19 -9.01
CA THR A 258 16.78 29.67 -9.90
C THR A 258 18.04 29.83 -9.07
N THR A 259 19.12 29.16 -9.47
CA THR A 259 20.40 29.15 -8.75
C THR A 259 21.42 30.04 -9.45
N PHE A 260 22.16 30.83 -8.68
CA PHE A 260 23.11 31.82 -9.19
C PHE A 260 24.53 31.55 -8.71
N ASN A 261 25.51 31.77 -9.58
CA ASN A 261 26.92 31.87 -9.23
C ASN A 261 27.68 32.71 -10.26
N GLY A 262 28.12 33.89 -9.84
CA GLY A 262 28.82 34.83 -10.72
C GLY A 262 27.97 35.21 -11.94
N THR A 263 28.35 34.74 -13.12
CA THR A 263 27.59 34.96 -14.38
C THR A 263 26.58 33.87 -14.69
N PHE A 264 26.62 32.74 -13.98
CA PHE A 264 25.67 31.65 -14.19
C PHE A 264 24.35 31.95 -13.48
N SER A 265 23.27 31.68 -14.20
CA SER A 265 21.89 31.75 -13.73
C SER A 265 21.16 30.56 -14.33
N ILE A 266 20.80 29.58 -13.50
CA ILE A 266 20.21 28.32 -13.94
C ILE A 266 18.81 28.19 -13.36
N GLU A 267 17.81 28.20 -14.24
CA GLU A 267 16.42 27.90 -13.86
C GLU A 267 16.29 26.37 -13.73
N GLN A 268 15.97 25.92 -12.52
CA GLN A 268 15.68 24.51 -12.27
C GLN A 268 14.27 24.16 -12.78
N PRO A 269 13.97 22.87 -13.02
CA PRO A 269 12.62 22.42 -13.31
C PRO A 269 11.58 22.84 -12.25
N TRP A 270 10.33 22.94 -12.67
CA TRP A 270 9.21 23.13 -11.73
C TRP A 270 9.04 21.89 -10.85
N LEU A 271 8.86 22.14 -9.55
CA LEU A 271 8.61 21.15 -8.52
C LEU A 271 7.22 21.36 -7.92
N LYS A 272 6.68 20.30 -7.32
CA LYS A 272 5.33 20.18 -6.78
C LYS A 272 5.39 19.70 -5.34
N MET A 273 4.66 20.37 -4.45
CA MET A 273 4.50 19.98 -3.07
C MET A 273 3.01 19.94 -2.74
N GLY A 274 2.51 18.75 -2.39
CA GLY A 274 1.15 18.57 -1.96
C GLY A 274 0.94 19.10 -0.54
N THR A 275 -0.27 19.59 -0.26
CA THR A 275 -0.69 19.93 1.09
C THR A 275 -1.97 19.19 1.44
N ALA A 276 -2.06 18.68 2.67
CA ALA A 276 -3.28 18.10 3.20
C ALA A 276 -3.32 18.23 4.73
N PRO A 277 -4.51 18.10 5.37
CA PRO A 277 -4.59 17.98 6.80
C PRO A 277 -3.67 16.86 7.32
N PRO A 278 -3.21 16.95 8.58
CA PRO A 278 -2.38 15.90 9.13
C PRO A 278 -3.14 14.56 9.03
N PRO A 279 -2.48 13.49 8.54
CA PRO A 279 -3.13 12.20 8.44
C PRO A 279 -3.65 11.78 9.81
N PHE A 280 -4.81 11.14 9.84
CA PHE A 280 -5.36 10.60 11.08
C PHE A 280 -4.40 9.53 11.63
N GLU A 281 -3.74 9.82 12.76
CA GLU A 281 -2.83 8.90 13.47
C GLU A 281 -3.57 7.76 14.18
N GLY A 282 -4.54 7.13 13.51
CA GLY A 282 -5.20 5.93 13.99
C GLY A 282 -4.52 4.69 13.46
N ASP A 283 -3.80 3.95 14.31
CA ASP A 283 -3.26 2.65 13.93
C ASP A 283 -4.40 1.68 13.57
N VAL A 284 -4.34 1.11 12.37
CA VAL A 284 -5.33 0.15 11.87
C VAL A 284 -5.40 -1.07 12.78
N TRP A 285 -4.30 -1.48 13.42
CA TRP A 285 -4.32 -2.55 14.42
C TRP A 285 -5.09 -2.16 15.66
N SER A 286 -4.93 -0.94 16.16
CA SER A 286 -5.73 -0.41 17.27
C SER A 286 -7.24 -0.41 16.94
N ALA A 287 -7.62 -0.01 15.72
CA ALA A 287 -9.01 0.00 15.26
C ALA A 287 -9.59 -1.43 15.10
N ARG A 288 -8.80 -2.35 14.54
CA ARG A 288 -9.15 -3.78 14.42
C ARG A 288 -9.29 -4.45 15.79
N ALA A 289 -8.37 -4.17 16.72
CA ALA A 289 -8.41 -4.70 18.08
C ALA A 289 -9.65 -4.21 18.84
N HIS A 290 -9.98 -2.91 18.72
CA HIS A 290 -11.22 -2.37 19.30
C HIS A 290 -12.47 -3.01 18.70
N SER A 291 -12.50 -3.21 17.38
CA SER A 291 -13.62 -3.85 16.68
C SER A 291 -13.78 -5.31 17.11
N PHE A 292 -12.67 -6.04 17.29
CA PHE A 292 -12.67 -7.41 17.79
C PHE A 292 -13.15 -7.51 19.25
N ALA A 293 -12.72 -6.59 20.11
CA ALA A 293 -13.20 -6.51 21.49
C ALA A 293 -14.71 -6.24 21.56
N PHE A 294 -15.24 -5.35 20.70
CA PHE A 294 -16.66 -5.10 20.59
C PHE A 294 -17.44 -6.34 20.15
N ALA A 295 -16.92 -7.10 19.17
CA ALA A 295 -17.53 -8.35 18.74
C ALA A 295 -17.62 -9.36 19.90
N LEU A 296 -16.55 -9.51 20.69
CA LEU A 296 -16.55 -10.40 21.86
C LEU A 296 -17.53 -9.95 22.94
N LEU A 297 -17.67 -8.64 23.19
CA LEU A 297 -18.66 -8.11 24.13
C LEU A 297 -20.09 -8.43 23.69
N ILE A 298 -20.40 -8.28 22.40
CA ILE A 298 -21.72 -8.62 21.85
C ILE A 298 -21.98 -10.12 22.01
N ILE A 299 -21.02 -10.98 21.66
CA ILE A 299 -21.15 -12.43 21.81
C ILE A 299 -21.36 -12.81 23.29
N SER A 300 -20.55 -12.26 24.20
CA SER A 300 -20.68 -12.48 25.64
C SER A 300 -22.05 -12.06 26.15
N PHE A 301 -22.54 -10.91 25.70
CA PHE A 301 -23.87 -10.42 26.06
C PHE A 301 -24.97 -11.38 25.57
N LEU A 302 -24.91 -11.82 24.30
CA LEU A 302 -25.88 -12.75 23.73
C LEU A 302 -25.86 -14.11 24.42
N VAL A 303 -24.69 -14.69 24.72
CA VAL A 303 -24.57 -15.96 25.45
C VAL A 303 -25.13 -15.83 26.87
N THR A 304 -24.83 -14.72 27.56
CA THR A 304 -25.36 -14.46 28.90
C THR A 304 -26.88 -14.28 28.89
N LEU A 305 -27.41 -13.59 27.87
CA LEU A 305 -28.84 -13.42 27.67
C LEU A 305 -29.52 -14.77 27.39
N GLN A 306 -28.94 -15.59 26.53
CA GLN A 306 -29.45 -16.94 26.22
C GLN A 306 -29.44 -17.83 27.46
N ALA A 307 -28.36 -17.82 28.25
CA ALA A 307 -28.27 -18.60 29.48
C ALA A 307 -29.30 -18.17 30.55
N ARG A 308 -29.66 -16.87 30.60
CA ARG A 308 -30.71 -16.38 31.49
C ARG A 308 -32.12 -16.71 31.00
N LEU A 309 -32.37 -16.60 29.69
CA LEU A 309 -33.71 -16.77 29.11
C LEU A 309 -34.05 -18.23 28.81
N TYR A 310 -33.06 -19.10 28.67
CA TYR A 310 -33.19 -20.54 28.46
C TYR A 310 -32.36 -21.29 29.51
N PRO A 311 -32.85 -21.41 30.76
CA PRO A 311 -32.19 -22.23 31.75
C PRO A 311 -32.11 -23.69 31.26
N PRO A 312 -31.01 -24.41 31.54
CA PRO A 312 -30.86 -25.80 31.12
C PRO A 312 -32.01 -26.63 31.72
N ASN A 313 -32.70 -27.37 30.85
CA ASN A 313 -33.78 -28.27 31.26
C ASN A 313 -33.19 -29.30 32.24
N GLN A 314 -33.61 -29.28 33.50
CA GLN A 314 -33.12 -30.15 34.55
C GLN A 314 -33.52 -31.58 34.17
N ARG A 315 -32.58 -32.37 33.66
CA ARG A 315 -32.82 -33.76 33.23
C ARG A 315 -32.91 -34.75 34.40
N ASP A 316 -32.82 -34.26 35.64
CA ASP A 316 -32.84 -35.08 36.86
C ASP A 316 -34.23 -35.66 37.19
N ASP A 317 -35.30 -35.09 36.62
CA ASP A 317 -36.67 -35.56 36.89
C ASP A 317 -37.01 -36.88 36.16
N MET A 318 -36.09 -37.45 35.37
CA MET A 318 -36.29 -38.68 34.61
C MET A 318 -35.47 -39.88 35.08
N ASP A 319 -34.64 -39.75 36.11
CA ASP A 319 -33.93 -40.89 36.68
C ASP A 319 -34.76 -41.57 37.78
N GLN A 320 -35.66 -42.47 37.37
CA GLN A 320 -36.52 -43.26 38.26
C GLN A 320 -35.82 -44.52 38.81
N THR A 321 -34.49 -44.65 38.69
CA THR A 321 -33.76 -45.83 39.17
C THR A 321 -33.89 -46.06 40.68
N GLN A 322 -34.20 -45.02 41.47
CA GLN A 322 -34.46 -45.17 42.92
C GLN A 322 -35.83 -45.77 43.28
N ILE A 323 -36.84 -45.71 42.39
CA ILE A 323 -38.19 -46.24 42.68
C ILE A 323 -38.27 -47.76 42.51
N VAL A 324 -37.31 -48.37 41.81
CA VAL A 324 -37.31 -49.81 41.50
C VAL A 324 -36.73 -50.66 42.64
N ALA A 325 -36.07 -50.06 43.64
CA ALA A 325 -35.37 -50.81 44.70
C ALA A 325 -36.24 -51.21 45.91
N SER A 326 -37.54 -50.90 45.92
CA SER A 326 -38.45 -51.27 47.01
C SER A 326 -39.58 -52.17 46.51
N SER A 327 -39.26 -53.39 46.11
CA SER A 327 -40.25 -54.47 46.03
C SER A 327 -40.43 -55.09 47.41
N GLU A 328 -41.68 -55.09 47.88
CA GLU A 328 -42.07 -55.63 49.18
C GLU A 328 -42.02 -57.17 49.12
N MET A 329 -41.15 -57.80 49.91
CA MET A 329 -41.08 -59.27 49.99
C MET A 329 -42.38 -59.84 50.59
N ILE A 330 -42.93 -60.89 49.98
CA ILE A 330 -44.26 -61.43 50.34
C ILE A 330 -44.12 -62.67 51.22
N ARG A 331 -44.72 -62.69 52.42
CA ARG A 331 -44.73 -63.88 53.29
C ARG A 331 -45.55 -65.02 52.70
N SER A 332 -45.00 -66.24 52.75
CA SER A 332 -45.74 -67.46 52.39
C SER A 332 -46.78 -67.82 53.45
N GLU A 333 -48.02 -68.06 53.04
CA GLU A 333 -49.04 -68.61 53.94
C GLU A 333 -48.83 -70.11 54.22
N GLU A 334 -48.23 -70.85 53.29
CA GLU A 334 -48.02 -72.30 53.42
C GLU A 334 -46.72 -72.65 54.17
N ASN A 335 -45.71 -71.78 54.10
CA ASN A 335 -44.40 -71.98 54.74
C ASN A 335 -43.97 -70.69 55.46
N PRO A 336 -44.46 -70.45 56.69
CA PRO A 336 -44.33 -69.14 57.35
C PRO A 336 -42.90 -68.68 57.66
N GLY A 337 -41.89 -69.53 57.44
CA GLY A 337 -40.47 -69.18 57.50
C GLY A 337 -39.83 -68.75 56.17
N TRP A 338 -40.62 -68.53 55.11
CA TRP A 338 -40.13 -68.17 53.79
C TRP A 338 -40.84 -66.92 53.23
N LEU A 339 -40.04 -66.04 52.63
CA LEU A 339 -40.43 -64.85 51.89
C LEU A 339 -40.27 -65.10 50.39
N TRP A 340 -41.26 -64.72 49.59
CA TRP A 340 -41.17 -64.71 48.14
C TRP A 340 -40.61 -63.37 47.65
N ASN A 341 -39.54 -63.42 46.87
CA ASN A 341 -39.05 -62.28 46.12
C ASN A 341 -39.64 -62.32 44.69
N PRO A 342 -40.58 -61.42 44.35
CA PRO A 342 -41.21 -61.43 43.03
C PRO A 342 -40.28 -61.01 41.89
N ASP A 343 -39.17 -60.33 42.19
CA ASP A 343 -38.23 -59.83 41.17
C ASP A 343 -37.22 -60.91 40.76
N THR A 344 -36.71 -61.68 41.73
CA THR A 344 -35.80 -62.80 41.44
C THR A 344 -36.54 -64.12 41.24
N GLN A 345 -37.84 -64.17 41.55
CA GLN A 345 -38.68 -65.38 41.51
C GLN A 345 -38.11 -66.52 42.38
N GLU A 346 -37.55 -66.17 43.53
CA GLU A 346 -36.93 -67.11 44.46
C GLU A 346 -37.53 -66.96 45.87
N TRP A 347 -37.56 -68.08 46.58
CA TRP A 347 -37.90 -68.12 47.99
C TRP A 347 -36.64 -67.86 48.82
N VAL A 348 -36.73 -66.92 49.75
CA VAL A 348 -35.67 -66.56 50.70
C VAL A 348 -36.16 -66.83 52.12
N GLU A 349 -35.27 -67.28 53.01
CA GLU A 349 -35.65 -67.52 54.41
C GLU A 349 -36.05 -66.20 55.09
N ASP A 350 -37.15 -66.22 55.85
CA ASP A 350 -37.57 -65.07 56.66
C ASP A 350 -36.69 -65.01 57.92
N PRO A 351 -35.79 -64.01 58.05
CA PRO A 351 -34.90 -63.90 59.21
C PRO A 351 -35.66 -63.62 60.52
N ASP A 352 -36.92 -63.17 60.43
CA ASP A 352 -37.76 -62.86 61.59
C ASP A 352 -38.68 -64.04 62.00
N TYR A 353 -38.57 -65.20 61.34
CA TYR A 353 -39.36 -66.38 61.68
C TYR A 353 -38.73 -67.20 62.83
N GLU A 354 -39.23 -67.00 64.04
CA GLU A 354 -38.92 -67.86 65.19
C GLU A 354 -39.85 -69.08 65.17
N GLY A 355 -39.37 -70.20 64.62
CA GLY A 355 -40.13 -71.45 64.50
C GLY A 355 -40.69 -71.96 65.84
N GLY A 356 -42.01 -72.15 65.90
CA GLY A 356 -42.70 -72.69 67.06
C GLY A 356 -42.42 -74.18 67.26
N ASN A 357 -41.63 -74.53 68.28
CA ASN A 357 -41.58 -75.88 68.83
C ASN A 357 -42.79 -76.09 69.75
N GLN A 358 -43.85 -76.75 69.25
CA GLN A 358 -44.68 -77.73 69.98
C GLN A 358 -45.69 -78.43 69.08
#